data_AF-A0A1F8P947-F1
#
_entry.id   AF-A0A1F8P947-F1
#
_cell.length_a   1.000
_cell.length_b   1.000
_cell.length_c   1.000
_cell.angle_alpha   90.00
_cell.angle_beta   90.00
_cell.angle_gamma   90.00
#
_symmetry.space_group_name_H-M   'P 1'
#
loop_
_entity.id
_entity.type
_entity.pdbx_description
1 polymer ?
#
loop_
_entity_poly.entity_id
_entity_poly.type
_entity_poly.pdbx_seq_one_letter_code
_entity_poly.pdbx_strand_id
1 'polypeptide(L)'
;MDGFTAMCYVRMRMKSSDFDRLRRQQDVFLALFDQFISINGFIKVPQLYDTFSQFVETDMGLDDILSLLPLAYKLALNPSQIRFYRVDYSMIENWRTPQSGAAVLLPKRELIQAMFEEAFRDLGSSTSADP
;
A
#
# COMPACT_ATOMS: atom_id res chain seq x y z
N MET A 1 -8.05 -16.35 -0.98
CA MET A 1 -9.01 -15.66 -1.87
C MET A 1 -8.47 -15.75 -3.29
N ASP A 2 -9.33 -15.86 -4.30
CA ASP A 2 -8.93 -15.74 -5.71
C ASP A 2 -8.97 -14.27 -6.18
N GLY A 3 -8.54 -14.01 -7.42
CA GLY A 3 -8.46 -12.65 -7.98
C GLY A 3 -9.81 -11.94 -8.05
N PHE A 4 -10.88 -12.66 -8.40
CA PHE A 4 -12.23 -12.10 -8.45
C PHE A 4 -12.71 -11.69 -7.05
N THR A 5 -12.53 -12.56 -6.06
CA THR A 5 -12.89 -12.31 -4.68
C THR A 5 -12.06 -11.16 -4.08
N ALA A 6 -10.76 -11.10 -4.39
CA ALA A 6 -9.90 -9.98 -3.99
C ALA A 6 -10.37 -8.65 -4.59
N MET A 7 -10.73 -8.63 -5.88
CA MET A 7 -11.31 -7.45 -6.52
C MET A 7 -12.62 -7.01 -5.84
N CYS A 8 -13.51 -7.94 -5.51
CA CYS A 8 -14.74 -7.64 -4.78
C CYS A 8 -14.45 -7.09 -3.37
N TYR A 9 -13.50 -7.69 -2.65
CA TYR A 9 -13.11 -7.28 -1.29
C TYR A 9 -12.61 -5.83 -1.24
N VAL A 10 -11.71 -5.45 -2.17
CA VAL A 10 -11.14 -4.09 -2.22
C VAL A 10 -12.09 -3.05 -2.80
N ARG A 11 -13.19 -3.45 -3.45
CA ARG A 11 -14.19 -2.52 -4.04
C ARG A 11 -15.43 -2.32 -3.18
N MET A 12 -15.62 -3.13 -2.15
CA MET A 12 -16.82 -3.05 -1.31
C MET A 12 -16.93 -1.67 -0.64
N ARG A 13 -18.09 -1.02 -0.79
CA ARG A 13 -18.41 0.30 -0.19
C ARG A 13 -19.73 0.32 0.55
N MET A 14 -20.78 -0.31 0.01
CA MET A 14 -22.17 -0.11 0.48
C MET A 14 -22.45 -0.48 1.94
N LYS A 15 -21.60 -1.31 2.56
CA LYS A 15 -21.72 -1.70 3.98
C LYS A 15 -20.57 -1.13 4.83
N SER A 16 -19.81 -0.16 4.32
CA SER A 16 -18.60 0.40 4.95
C SER A 16 -18.30 1.83 4.45
N SER A 17 -17.11 2.36 4.75
CA SER A 17 -16.62 3.65 4.25
C SER A 17 -15.51 3.51 3.19
N ASP A 18 -15.15 4.62 2.52
CA ASP A 18 -13.95 4.70 1.68
C ASP A 18 -12.66 4.52 2.49
N PHE A 19 -12.67 4.84 3.78
CA PHE A 19 -11.54 4.59 4.69
C PHE A 19 -11.36 3.10 5.00
N ASP A 20 -12.46 2.36 5.19
CA ASP A 20 -12.42 0.90 5.31
C ASP A 20 -11.99 0.25 4.00
N ARG A 21 -12.34 0.85 2.86
CA ARG A 21 -11.84 0.42 1.55
C ARG A 21 -10.33 0.58 1.46
N LEU A 22 -9.79 1.72 1.90
CA LEU A 22 -8.35 1.97 1.92
C LEU A 22 -7.60 0.97 2.81
N ARG A 23 -8.13 0.66 4.01
CA ARG A 23 -7.57 -0.38 4.88
C ARG A 23 -7.49 -1.73 4.17
N ARG A 24 -8.57 -2.15 3.52
CA ARG A 24 -8.62 -3.45 2.81
C ARG A 24 -7.69 -3.51 1.61
N GLN A 25 -7.46 -2.39 0.94
CA GLN A 25 -6.46 -2.29 -0.12
C GLN A 25 -5.06 -2.54 0.46
N GLN A 26 -4.73 -1.94 1.62
CA GLN A 26 -3.48 -2.20 2.33
C GLN A 26 -3.33 -3.67 2.75
N ASP A 27 -4.40 -4.28 3.29
CA ASP A 27 -4.41 -5.72 3.64
C ASP A 27 -4.10 -6.61 2.43
N VAL A 28 -4.69 -6.31 1.26
CA VAL A 28 -4.45 -7.07 0.04
C VAL A 28 -3.03 -6.84 -0.49
N PHE A 29 -2.48 -5.62 -0.42
CA PHE A 29 -1.09 -5.37 -0.77
C PHE A 29 -0.12 -6.16 0.09
N LEU A 30 -0.36 -6.23 1.41
CA LEU A 30 0.46 -7.04 2.31
C LEU A 30 0.37 -8.53 1.97
N ALA A 31 -0.84 -9.05 1.73
CA ALA A 31 -1.03 -10.45 1.35
C ALA A 31 -0.37 -10.79 0.00
N LEU A 32 -0.37 -9.85 -0.96
CA LEU A 32 0.37 -10.01 -2.21
C LEU A 32 1.87 -10.04 -1.96
N PHE A 33 2.39 -9.11 -1.15
CA PHE A 33 3.80 -9.07 -0.77
C PHE A 33 4.25 -10.40 -0.13
N ASP A 34 3.49 -10.91 0.84
CA ASP A 34 3.76 -12.21 1.49
C ASP A 34 3.77 -13.38 0.49
N GLN A 35 2.89 -13.34 -0.51
CA GLN A 35 2.86 -14.35 -1.57
C GLN A 35 4.09 -14.25 -2.49
N PHE A 36 4.52 -13.03 -2.85
CA PHE A 36 5.69 -12.78 -3.70
C PHE A 36 7.01 -13.16 -3.04
N ILE A 37 7.17 -12.90 -1.74
CA ILE A 37 8.39 -13.23 -0.99
C ILE A 37 8.41 -14.67 -0.48
N SER A 38 7.39 -15.48 -0.78
CA SER A 38 7.45 -16.92 -0.52
C SER A 38 8.62 -17.56 -1.30
N ILE A 39 9.16 -18.69 -0.81
CA ILE A 39 10.30 -19.40 -1.44
C ILE A 39 10.07 -19.62 -2.94
N ASN A 40 8.84 -19.90 -3.35
CA ASN A 40 8.48 -20.10 -4.75
C ASN A 40 8.31 -18.81 -5.56
N GLY A 41 8.05 -17.68 -4.90
CA GLY A 41 7.87 -16.38 -5.54
C GLY A 41 9.20 -15.78 -6.01
N PHE A 42 10.26 -15.87 -5.19
CA PHE A 42 11.60 -15.39 -5.54
C PHE A 42 12.16 -16.02 -6.83
N ILE A 43 12.04 -17.34 -6.96
CA ILE A 43 12.54 -18.08 -8.14
C ILE A 43 11.80 -17.67 -9.43
N LYS A 44 10.56 -17.19 -9.30
CA LYS A 44 9.67 -16.89 -10.43
C LYS A 44 9.63 -15.41 -10.79
N VAL A 45 10.40 -14.54 -10.13
CA VAL A 45 10.34 -13.08 -10.32
C VAL A 45 10.40 -12.65 -11.80
N PRO A 46 11.34 -13.15 -12.64
CA PRO A 46 11.35 -12.78 -14.06
C PRO A 46 10.08 -13.18 -14.82
N GLN A 47 9.58 -14.39 -14.59
CA GLN A 47 8.37 -14.91 -15.23
C GLN A 47 7.11 -14.14 -14.78
N LEU A 48 7.06 -13.76 -13.50
CA LEU A 48 6.01 -12.94 -12.94
C LEU A 48 6.07 -11.53 -13.55
N TYR A 49 7.25 -10.93 -13.67
CA TYR A 49 7.44 -9.63 -14.32
C TYR A 49 6.91 -9.62 -15.76
N ASP A 50 7.26 -10.62 -16.58
CA ASP A 50 6.79 -10.73 -17.96
C ASP A 50 5.27 -10.85 -18.07
N THR A 51 4.63 -11.47 -17.06
CA THR A 51 3.18 -11.59 -16.99
C THR A 51 2.53 -10.30 -16.51
N PHE A 52 3.05 -9.69 -15.45
CA PHE A 52 2.46 -8.48 -14.83
C PHE A 52 2.66 -7.23 -15.66
N SER A 53 3.77 -7.11 -16.40
CA SER A 53 4.06 -5.96 -17.27
C SER A 53 3.01 -5.77 -18.38
N GLN A 54 2.23 -6.80 -18.71
CA GLN A 54 1.11 -6.73 -19.66
C GLN A 54 -0.13 -6.04 -19.07
N PHE A 55 -0.23 -5.96 -17.74
CA PHE A 55 -1.41 -5.47 -17.02
C PHE A 55 -1.11 -4.30 -16.07
N VAL A 56 0.15 -4.02 -15.79
CA VAL A 56 0.61 -2.98 -14.86
C VAL A 56 1.54 -2.02 -15.61
N GLU A 57 1.19 -0.74 -15.60
CA GLU A 57 2.02 0.33 -16.12
C GLU A 57 2.95 0.84 -15.01
N THR A 58 4.26 0.76 -15.22
CA THR A 58 5.30 1.21 -14.27
C THR A 58 6.57 1.58 -15.03
N ASP A 59 7.36 2.48 -14.44
CA ASP A 59 8.71 2.84 -14.88
C ASP A 59 9.79 1.90 -14.35
N MET A 60 9.44 0.94 -13.47
CA MET A 60 10.37 -0.05 -12.95
C MET A 60 10.69 -1.15 -13.99
N GLY A 61 11.97 -1.27 -14.33
CA GLY A 61 12.51 -2.39 -15.10
C GLY A 61 12.64 -3.67 -14.27
N LEU A 62 12.93 -4.78 -14.94
CA LEU A 62 13.25 -6.04 -14.26
C LEU A 62 14.46 -5.88 -13.32
N ASP A 63 15.50 -5.17 -13.75
CA ASP A 63 16.71 -4.94 -12.95
C ASP A 63 16.43 -4.14 -11.68
N ASP A 64 15.52 -3.15 -11.73
CA ASP A 64 15.09 -2.39 -10.54
C ASP A 64 14.43 -3.33 -9.53
N ILE A 65 13.53 -4.20 -9.99
CA ILE A 65 12.86 -5.18 -9.12
C ILE A 65 13.86 -6.17 -8.53
N LEU A 66 14.79 -6.68 -9.34
CA LEU A 66 15.83 -7.61 -8.86
C LEU A 66 16.73 -6.95 -7.81
N SER A 67 17.05 -5.66 -7.97
CA SER A 67 17.84 -4.89 -7.01
C SER A 67 17.16 -4.73 -5.65
N LEU A 68 15.82 -4.78 -5.61
CA LEU A 68 15.01 -4.66 -4.40
C LEU A 68 14.81 -5.98 -3.66
N LEU A 69 15.16 -7.13 -4.26
CA LEU A 69 14.96 -8.45 -3.63
C LEU A 69 15.63 -8.60 -2.25
N PRO A 70 16.85 -8.11 -2.00
CA PRO A 70 17.45 -8.18 -0.67
C PRO A 70 16.63 -7.44 0.39
N LEU A 71 16.07 -6.27 0.04
CA LEU A 71 15.18 -5.51 0.91
C LEU A 71 13.88 -6.28 1.15
N ALA A 72 13.27 -6.80 0.10
CA ALA A 72 12.05 -7.61 0.21
C ALA A 72 12.26 -8.83 1.12
N TYR A 73 13.42 -9.49 1.04
CA TYR A 73 13.79 -10.60 1.93
C TYR A 73 13.96 -10.15 3.39
N LYS A 74 14.63 -9.01 3.64
CA LYS A 74 14.76 -8.45 5.00
C LYS A 74 13.38 -8.16 5.62
N LEU A 75 12.47 -7.57 4.84
CA LEU A 75 11.10 -7.30 5.24
C LEU A 75 10.27 -8.58 5.46
N ALA A 76 10.51 -9.63 4.66
CA ALA A 76 9.87 -10.94 4.84
C ALA A 76 10.22 -11.58 6.20
N LEU A 77 11.48 -11.44 6.63
CA LEU A 77 11.95 -11.95 7.92
C LEU A 77 11.45 -11.11 9.10
N ASN A 78 11.13 -9.84 8.86
CA ASN A 78 10.62 -8.95 9.90
C ASN A 78 9.44 -8.10 9.40
N PRO A 79 8.24 -8.68 9.23
CA PRO A 79 7.07 -7.96 8.72
C PRO A 79 6.65 -6.77 9.58
N SER A 80 7.07 -6.73 10.85
CA SER A 80 6.80 -5.60 11.76
C SER A 80 7.45 -4.29 11.31
N GLN A 81 8.40 -4.34 10.37
CA GLN A 81 8.99 -3.17 9.74
C GLN A 81 8.06 -2.52 8.70
N ILE A 82 7.03 -3.23 8.23
CA ILE A 82 6.05 -2.68 7.29
C ILE A 82 4.97 -1.94 8.10
N ARG A 83 4.96 -0.61 7.97
CA ARG A 83 3.96 0.26 8.60
C ARG A 83 3.00 0.82 7.55
N PHE A 84 1.73 0.92 7.93
CA PHE A 84 0.69 1.49 7.08
C PHE A 84 0.16 2.79 7.67
N TYR A 85 0.26 3.85 6.87
CA TYR A 85 -0.32 5.15 7.17
C TYR A 85 -1.50 5.37 6.22
N ARG A 86 -2.56 6.04 6.71
CA ARG A 86 -3.75 6.34 5.92
C ARG A 86 -4.44 7.58 6.45
N VAL A 87 -4.92 8.42 5.55
CA VAL A 87 -5.85 9.49 5.89
C VAL A 87 -7.13 8.86 6.44
N ASP A 88 -7.62 9.36 7.57
CA ASP A 88 -8.84 8.88 8.22
C ASP A 88 -9.84 10.02 8.51
N TYR A 89 -10.92 9.68 9.22
CA TYR A 89 -11.97 10.62 9.59
C TYR A 89 -11.50 11.80 10.45
N SER A 90 -10.41 11.67 11.21
CA SER A 90 -9.87 12.76 12.03
C SER A 90 -9.19 13.84 11.18
N MET A 91 -8.64 13.43 10.02
CA MET A 91 -7.83 14.24 9.12
C MET A 91 -8.63 14.93 8.00
N ILE A 92 -9.96 14.84 8.05
CA ILE A 92 -10.84 15.44 7.03
C ILE A 92 -11.95 16.26 7.66
N GLU A 93 -12.59 17.07 6.82
CA GLU A 93 -13.87 17.70 7.07
C GLU A 93 -14.85 17.31 5.96
N ASN A 94 -16.07 16.91 6.35
CA ASN A 94 -17.12 16.61 5.38
C ASN A 94 -17.69 17.91 4.82
N TRP A 95 -17.71 18.03 3.49
CA TRP A 95 -18.21 19.22 2.82
C TRP A 95 -19.13 18.86 1.66
N ARG A 96 -20.02 19.78 1.30
CA ARG A 96 -20.85 19.68 0.09
C ARG A 96 -20.58 20.88 -0.78
N THR A 97 -20.17 20.62 -2.02
CA THR A 97 -19.90 21.70 -2.98
C THR A 97 -21.19 22.51 -3.24
N PRO A 98 -21.18 23.85 -3.10
CA PRO A 98 -22.39 24.65 -3.28
C PRO A 98 -22.99 24.55 -4.68
N GLN A 99 -22.15 24.37 -5.71
CA GLN A 99 -22.60 24.39 -7.11
C GLN A 99 -23.23 23.06 -7.56
N SER A 100 -22.65 21.93 -7.14
CA SER A 100 -23.09 20.60 -7.63
C SER A 100 -23.77 19.74 -6.56
N GLY A 101 -23.68 20.13 -5.28
CA GLY A 101 -24.14 19.31 -4.15
C GLY A 101 -23.29 18.07 -3.87
N ALA A 102 -22.22 17.84 -4.64
CA ALA A 102 -21.32 16.70 -4.47
C ALA A 102 -20.72 16.70 -3.06
N ALA A 103 -20.76 15.52 -2.42
CA ALA A 103 -20.08 15.28 -1.15
C ALA A 103 -18.58 15.11 -1.40
N VAL A 104 -17.77 15.94 -0.73
CA VAL A 104 -16.31 15.92 -0.81
C VAL A 104 -15.70 15.89 0.58
N LEU A 105 -14.48 15.37 0.67
CA LEU A 105 -13.70 15.33 1.91
C LEU A 105 -12.61 16.39 1.80
N LEU A 106 -12.72 17.46 2.59
CA LEU A 106 -11.70 18.50 2.63
C LEU A 106 -10.56 18.04 3.54
N PRO A 107 -9.30 18.07 3.06
CA PRO A 107 -8.16 17.64 3.86
C PRO A 107 -7.83 18.68 4.95
N LYS A 108 -7.66 18.22 6.20
CA LYS A 108 -6.99 19.00 7.24
C LYS A 108 -5.48 18.83 7.06
N ARG A 109 -4.88 19.74 6.31
CA ARG A 109 -3.51 19.62 5.80
C ARG A 109 -2.49 19.40 6.90
N GLU A 110 -2.66 20.06 8.04
CA GLU A 110 -1.75 20.01 9.18
C GLU A 110 -1.67 18.59 9.77
N LEU A 111 -2.82 17.91 9.90
CA LEU A 111 -2.87 16.54 10.42
C LEU A 111 -2.31 15.53 9.43
N ILE A 112 -2.58 15.72 8.14
CA ILE A 112 -2.02 14.86 7.07
C ILE A 112 -0.51 15.04 6.98
N GLN A 113 -0.02 16.28 7.10
CA GLN A 113 1.41 16.57 7.11
C GLN A 113 2.10 15.92 8.32
N ALA A 114 1.51 16.03 9.51
CA ALA A 114 2.04 15.36 10.70
C ALA A 114 2.14 13.83 10.52
N MET A 115 1.15 13.21 9.87
CA MET A 115 1.18 11.78 9.53
C MET A 115 2.33 11.45 8.57
N PHE A 116 2.60 12.29 7.56
CA PHE A 116 3.75 12.09 6.66
C PHE A 116 5.08 12.25 7.40
N GLU A 117 5.21 13.25 8.27
CA GLU A 117 6.42 13.47 9.07
C GLU A 117 6.72 12.28 9.99
N GLU A 118 5.69 11.68 10.59
CA GLU A 118 5.81 10.43 11.33
C GLU A 118 6.29 9.28 10.44
N ALA A 119 5.66 9.09 9.28
CA ALA A 119 6.03 8.03 8.34
C ALA A 119 7.50 8.13 7.88
N PHE A 120 7.99 9.32 7.56
CA PHE A 120 9.39 9.53 7.17
C PHE A 120 10.38 9.41 8.33
N ARG A 121 9.98 9.81 9.54
CA ARG A 121 10.81 9.63 10.75
C ARG A 121 11.02 8.16 11.06
N ASP A 122 9.97 7.35 10.94
CA ASP A 122 10.03 5.90 11.17
C ASP A 122 10.92 5.19 10.14
N LEU A 123 11.02 5.72 8.92
CA LEU A 123 11.99 5.25 7.93
C LEU A 123 13.44 5.48 8.39
N GLY A 124 13.75 6.69 8.87
CA GLY A 124 15.11 7.06 9.31
C GLY A 124 15.58 6.37 10.60
N SER A 125 14.67 6.01 11.50
CA SER A 125 15.01 5.29 12.75
C SER A 125 15.31 3.81 12.53
N SER A 126 14.84 3.22 11.42
CA SER A 126 15.13 1.83 11.05
C SER A 126 16.56 1.61 10.55
N THR A 127 17.27 2.67 10.16
CA THR A 127 18.63 2.61 9.61
C THR A 127 19.72 2.66 10.70
N SER A 128 19.39 3.12 11.91
CA SER A 128 20.34 3.24 13.03
C SER A 128 20.45 2.00 13.92
N ALA A 129 19.86 0.87 13.51
CA ALA A 129 19.78 -0.36 14.30
C ALA A 129 20.49 -1.57 13.66
N ASP A 130 21.37 -1.35 12.68
CA ASP A 130 22.33 -2.38 12.23
C ASP A 130 23.73 -2.03 12.78
N PRO A 131 24.38 -2.91 13.59
CA PRO A 131 25.76 -2.76 14.04
C PRO A 131 26.80 -2.97 12.94
#